data_AF-A0A662AW47-F1
#
_entry.id   AF-A0A662AW47-F1
#
_cell.length_a   1.000
_cell.length_b   1.000
_cell.length_c   1.000
_cell.angle_alpha   90.00
_cell.angle_beta   90.00
_cell.angle_gamma   90.00
#
_symmetry.space_group_name_H-M   'P 1'
#
loop_
_entity.id
_entity.type
_entity.pdbx_description
1 polymer ?
#
loop_
_entity_poly.entity_id
_entity_poly.type
_entity_poly.pdbx_seq_one_letter_code
_entity_poly.pdbx_strand_id
1 'polypeptide(L)'
;MEKKKKNGRPSKLTKELITALEKVVKNAIYLTDKDLVFMLNLELPVNQQIKYQTFKEYKHGISQGENPLIEEFTTLIKTALVKEKINLLEKLKKGENGWQSKAWILERKFSEWNLKTISETDITTKGKPLNSDITITYDAINNE
;
A
#
# COMPACT_ATOMS: atom_id res chain seq x y z
N MET A 1 22.26 -25.97 34.20
CA MET A 1 22.40 -24.83 33.27
C MET A 1 21.62 -25.15 32.00
N GLU A 2 20.43 -24.58 31.82
CA GLU A 2 19.65 -24.74 30.60
C GLU A 2 20.40 -24.13 29.41
N LYS A 3 20.63 -24.93 28.38
CA LYS A 3 21.19 -24.47 27.11
C LYS A 3 20.19 -23.50 26.48
N LYS A 4 20.48 -22.19 26.54
CA LYS A 4 19.80 -21.19 25.70
C LYS A 4 19.97 -21.61 24.24
N LYS A 5 18.90 -22.10 23.62
CA LYS A 5 18.86 -22.30 22.16
C LYS A 5 19.19 -20.95 21.54
N LYS A 6 20.21 -20.91 20.68
CA LYS A 6 20.48 -19.78 19.80
C LYS A 6 19.31 -19.69 18.83
N ASN A 7 18.20 -19.11 19.28
CA ASN A 7 17.07 -18.79 18.42
C ASN A 7 17.58 -17.72 17.47
N GLY A 8 17.92 -18.13 16.25
CA GLY A 8 18.29 -17.21 15.19
C GLY A 8 17.22 -16.14 15.04
N ARG A 9 17.65 -14.93 14.66
CA ARG A 9 16.78 -13.81 14.31
C ARG A 9 15.62 -14.33 13.44
N PRO A 10 14.35 -14.12 13.80
CA PRO A 10 13.21 -14.45 12.95
C PRO A 10 13.17 -13.44 11.80
N SER A 11 14.14 -13.51 10.90
CA SER A 11 14.26 -12.69 9.68
C SER A 11 13.95 -13.49 8.42
N LYS A 12 13.73 -14.80 8.55
CA LYS A 12 13.30 -15.65 7.45
C LYS A 12 11.78 -15.75 7.44
N LEU A 13 11.20 -15.44 6.28
CA LEU A 13 9.81 -15.70 5.98
C LEU A 13 9.58 -17.23 6.01
N THR A 14 8.67 -17.68 6.87
CA THR A 14 8.35 -19.11 7.08
C THR A 14 6.97 -19.45 6.53
N LYS A 15 6.71 -20.75 6.30
CA LYS A 15 5.38 -21.21 5.88
C LYS A 15 4.30 -20.94 6.93
N GLU A 16 4.63 -21.03 8.22
CA GLU A 16 3.70 -20.71 9.30
C GLU A 16 3.22 -19.26 9.23
N LEU A 17 4.11 -18.34 8.86
CA LEU A 17 3.78 -16.94 8.66
C LEU A 17 2.84 -16.76 7.45
N ILE A 18 3.06 -17.50 6.36
CA ILE A 18 2.15 -17.51 5.21
C ILE A 18 0.76 -18.01 5.62
N THR A 19 0.67 -19.15 6.31
CA THR A 19 -0.60 -19.73 6.77
C THR A 19 -1.33 -18.80 7.74
N ALA A 20 -0.60 -18.15 8.66
CA ALA A 20 -1.17 -17.15 9.55
C ALA A 20 -1.69 -15.93 8.76
N LEU A 21 -0.94 -15.46 7.76
CA LEU A 21 -1.36 -14.37 6.90
C LEU A 21 -2.63 -14.70 6.12
N GLU A 22 -2.73 -15.90 5.53
CA GLU A 22 -3.94 -16.35 4.84
C GLU A 22 -5.17 -16.27 5.73
N LYS A 23 -5.05 -16.73 6.98
CA LYS A 23 -6.13 -16.69 7.98
C LYS A 23 -6.55 -15.26 8.30
N VAL A 24 -5.59 -14.36 8.52
CA VAL A 24 -5.86 -12.95 8.84
C VAL A 24 -6.50 -12.24 7.65
N VAL A 25 -5.93 -12.39 6.46
CA VAL A 25 -6.37 -11.74 5.22
C VAL A 25 -7.77 -12.17 4.81
N LYS A 26 -8.16 -13.43 5.04
CA LYS A 26 -9.49 -13.95 4.68
C LYS A 26 -10.63 -13.15 5.33
N ASN A 27 -10.42 -12.63 6.53
CA ASN A 27 -11.42 -11.91 7.31
C ASN A 27 -11.16 -10.39 7.38
N ALA A 28 -10.07 -9.91 6.79
CA ALA A 28 -9.67 -8.51 6.85
C ALA A 28 -10.51 -7.67 5.87
N ILE A 29 -11.45 -6.90 6.41
CA ILE A 29 -12.22 -5.94 5.60
C ILE A 29 -11.54 -4.56 5.59
N TYR A 30 -10.89 -4.16 6.69
CA TYR A 30 -10.17 -2.88 6.80
C TYR A 30 -9.01 -3.00 7.80
N LEU A 31 -7.84 -3.46 7.34
CA LEU A 31 -6.65 -3.45 8.18
C LEU A 31 -5.61 -2.54 7.57
N THR A 32 -5.02 -1.66 8.39
CA THR A 32 -3.78 -1.00 8.03
C THR A 32 -2.64 -2.01 8.07
N ASP A 33 -1.49 -1.69 7.48
CA ASP A 33 -0.31 -2.56 7.59
C ASP A 33 0.08 -2.83 9.06
N LYS A 34 -0.19 -1.89 9.98
CA LYS A 34 0.07 -2.08 11.41
C LYS A 34 -0.89 -3.08 12.04
N ASP A 35 -2.18 -2.98 11.71
CA ASP A 35 -3.20 -3.89 12.23
C ASP A 35 -2.99 -5.30 11.68
N LEU A 36 -2.57 -5.42 10.41
CA LEU A 36 -2.16 -6.70 9.82
C LEU A 36 -1.02 -7.35 10.62
N VAL A 37 0.01 -6.58 10.96
CA VAL A 37 1.14 -7.11 11.76
C VAL A 37 0.69 -7.49 13.17
N PHE A 38 -0.17 -6.68 13.80
CA PHE A 38 -0.72 -7.00 15.10
C PHE A 38 -1.51 -8.32 15.06
N MET A 39 -2.45 -8.45 14.13
CA MET A 39 -3.28 -9.65 13.96
C MET A 39 -2.44 -10.88 13.60
N LEU A 40 -1.44 -10.71 12.73
CA LEU A 40 -0.51 -11.77 12.36
C LEU A 40 0.29 -12.27 13.57
N ASN A 41 0.76 -11.35 14.42
CA ASN A 41 1.51 -11.71 15.62
C ASN A 41 0.65 -12.37 16.70
N LEU A 42 -0.67 -12.12 16.73
CA LEU A 42 -1.60 -12.87 17.59
C LEU A 42 -1.74 -14.34 17.17
N GLU A 43 -1.55 -14.63 15.89
CA GLU A 43 -1.63 -15.98 15.32
C GLU A 43 -0.29 -16.73 15.36
N LEU A 44 0.81 -16.03 15.62
CA LEU A 44 2.16 -16.59 15.63
C LEU A 44 2.69 -16.80 17.05
N PRO A 45 3.45 -17.88 17.29
CA PRO A 45 4.16 -18.03 18.55
C PRO A 45 5.20 -16.92 18.74
N VAL A 46 5.49 -16.55 19.99
CA VAL A 46 6.32 -15.37 20.36
C VAL A 46 7.68 -15.35 19.64
N ASN A 47 8.27 -16.52 19.38
CA ASN A 47 9.56 -16.66 18.70
C ASN A 47 9.50 -16.44 17.17
N GLN A 48 8.32 -16.37 16.58
CA GLN A 48 8.09 -16.19 15.15
C GLN A 48 7.38 -14.87 14.81
N GLN A 49 7.00 -14.09 15.83
CA GLN A 49 6.43 -12.77 15.64
C GLN A 49 7.40 -11.86 14.88
N ILE A 50 6.84 -11.06 13.99
CA ILE A 50 7.62 -10.14 13.16
C ILE A 50 7.41 -8.69 13.59
N LYS A 51 8.43 -7.88 13.35
CA LYS A 51 8.32 -6.42 13.53
C LYS A 51 7.61 -5.81 12.32
N TYR A 52 7.02 -4.64 12.53
CA TYR A 52 6.41 -3.85 11.45
C TYR A 52 7.39 -3.59 10.30
N GLN A 53 8.66 -3.30 10.59
CA GLN A 53 9.67 -3.08 9.57
C GLN A 53 9.92 -4.31 8.70
N THR A 54 9.98 -5.50 9.31
CA THR A 54 10.16 -6.77 8.60
C THR A 54 8.96 -7.08 7.70
N PHE A 55 7.74 -6.78 8.16
CA PHE A 55 6.55 -6.87 7.31
C PHE A 55 6.64 -5.94 6.10
N LYS A 56 7.09 -4.69 6.29
CA LYS A 56 7.28 -3.75 5.17
C LYS A 56 8.30 -4.31 4.19
N GLU A 57 9.44 -4.81 4.64
CA GLU A 57 10.45 -5.42 3.78
C GLU A 57 9.84 -6.54 2.93
N TYR A 58 9.12 -7.48 3.56
CA TYR A 58 8.46 -8.57 2.84
C TYR A 58 7.43 -8.09 1.82
N LYS A 59 6.63 -7.07 2.18
CA LYS A 59 5.65 -6.45 1.28
C LYS A 59 6.29 -5.80 0.05
N HIS A 60 7.54 -5.32 0.16
CA HIS A 60 8.32 -4.78 -0.96
C HIS A 60 9.14 -5.84 -1.71
N GLY A 61 8.95 -7.13 -1.40
CA GLY A 61 9.72 -8.21 -2.01
C GLY A 61 11.14 -8.34 -1.46
N ILE A 62 11.48 -7.62 -0.40
CA ILE A 62 12.81 -7.63 0.22
C ILE A 62 12.83 -8.75 1.25
N SER A 63 13.68 -9.74 1.04
CA SER A 63 13.91 -10.83 1.98
C SER A 63 15.40 -11.10 2.13
N GLN A 64 15.80 -11.75 3.23
CA GLN A 64 17.19 -12.18 3.38
C GLN A 64 17.50 -13.34 2.44
N GLY A 65 18.12 -13.02 1.30
CA GLY A 65 18.45 -13.98 0.25
C GLY A 65 17.28 -14.29 -0.68
N GLU A 66 17.47 -15.29 -1.52
CA GLU A 66 16.43 -15.82 -2.40
C GLU A 66 15.45 -16.65 -1.56
N ASN A 67 14.24 -16.13 -1.34
CA ASN A 67 13.20 -16.82 -0.59
C ASN A 67 11.98 -17.05 -1.49
N PRO A 68 11.67 -18.30 -1.86
CA PRO A 68 10.56 -18.60 -2.77
C PRO A 68 9.19 -18.21 -2.20
N LEU A 69 9.07 -18.04 -0.89
CA LEU A 69 7.81 -17.66 -0.23
C LEU A 69 7.48 -16.16 -0.37
N ILE A 70 8.43 -15.33 -0.84
CA ILE A 70 8.22 -13.88 -0.94
C ILE A 70 7.14 -13.54 -1.97
N GLU A 71 7.10 -14.29 -3.07
CA GLU A 71 6.10 -14.12 -4.13
C GLU A 71 4.71 -14.52 -3.61
N GLU A 72 4.63 -15.62 -2.87
CA GLU A 72 3.39 -16.07 -2.23
C GLU A 72 2.88 -15.03 -1.22
N PHE A 73 3.76 -14.52 -0.34
CA PHE A 73 3.42 -13.48 0.62
C PHE A 73 2.88 -12.21 -0.06
N THR A 74 3.59 -11.70 -1.07
CA THR A 74 3.18 -10.49 -1.79
C THR A 74 1.89 -10.70 -2.56
N THR A 75 1.68 -11.90 -3.12
CA THR A 75 0.43 -12.28 -3.80
C THR A 75 -0.76 -12.30 -2.85
N LEU A 76 -0.61 -12.84 -1.64
CA LEU A 76 -1.65 -12.84 -0.61
C LEU A 76 -2.05 -11.41 -0.22
N ILE A 77 -1.07 -10.54 0.02
CA ILE A 77 -1.32 -9.12 0.33
C ILE A 77 -2.04 -8.42 -0.82
N LYS A 78 -1.60 -8.61 -2.07
CA LYS A 78 -2.28 -8.02 -3.24
C LYS A 78 -3.71 -8.54 -3.37
N THR A 79 -3.92 -9.83 -3.18
CA THR A 79 -5.26 -10.45 -3.22
C THR A 79 -6.17 -9.88 -2.14
N ALA A 80 -5.65 -9.64 -0.93
CA ALA A 80 -6.36 -8.97 0.15
C ALA A 80 -6.87 -7.58 -0.29
N LEU A 81 -5.97 -6.77 -0.84
CA LEU A 81 -6.25 -5.40 -1.27
C LEU A 81 -7.29 -5.37 -2.40
N VAL A 82 -7.21 -6.29 -3.36
CA VAL A 82 -8.20 -6.42 -4.43
C VAL A 82 -9.57 -6.78 -3.86
N LYS A 83 -9.65 -7.72 -2.91
CA LYS A 83 -10.92 -8.08 -2.26
C LYS A 83 -11.52 -6.90 -1.48
N GLU A 84 -10.69 -6.16 -0.76
CA GLU A 84 -11.11 -4.94 -0.06
C GLU A 84 -11.68 -3.91 -1.03
N LYS A 85 -11.00 -3.68 -2.16
CA LYS A 85 -11.43 -2.77 -3.21
C LYS A 85 -12.78 -3.18 -3.82
N ILE A 86 -12.96 -4.46 -4.14
CA ILE A 86 -14.24 -4.99 -4.64
C ILE A 86 -15.35 -4.82 -3.59
N ASN A 87 -15.08 -5.14 -2.32
CA ASN A 87 -16.08 -5.02 -1.25
C ASN A 87 -16.52 -3.56 -1.03
N LEU A 88 -15.58 -2.61 -1.01
CA LEU A 88 -15.89 -1.19 -0.94
C LEU A 88 -16.73 -0.72 -2.12
N LEU A 89 -16.40 -1.16 -3.34
CA LEU A 89 -17.18 -0.83 -4.54
C LEU A 89 -18.61 -1.39 -4.46
N GLU A 90 -18.78 -2.64 -4.03
CA GLU A 90 -20.11 -3.24 -3.88
C GLU A 90 -20.95 -2.52 -2.82
N LYS A 91 -20.35 -2.13 -1.69
CA LYS A 91 -21.00 -1.31 -0.66
C LYS A 91 -21.36 0.10 -1.14
N LEU A 92 -20.63 0.65 -2.10
CA LEU A 92 -20.97 1.92 -2.77
C LEU A 92 -22.15 1.75 -3.72
N LYS A 93 -22.11 0.73 -4.59
CA LYS A 93 -23.18 0.43 -5.55
C LYS A 93 -24.53 0.16 -4.89
N LYS A 94 -24.53 -0.52 -3.74
CA LYS A 94 -25.75 -0.83 -2.99
C LYS A 94 -26.42 0.38 -2.34
N GLY A 95 -25.81 1.57 -2.41
CA GLY A 95 -26.43 2.80 -1.89
C GLY A 95 -26.65 2.79 -0.38
N GLU A 96 -25.99 1.89 0.36
CA GLU A 96 -26.04 1.86 1.81
C GLU A 96 -25.62 3.23 2.39
N ASN A 97 -26.30 3.68 3.44
CA ASN A 97 -26.01 4.94 4.15
C ASN A 97 -24.49 5.18 4.30
N GLY A 98 -24.05 6.41 4.02
CA GLY A 98 -22.62 6.77 4.06
C GLY A 98 -21.84 6.45 2.78
N TRP A 99 -22.46 6.45 1.61
CA TRP A 99 -21.75 6.31 0.33
C TRP A 99 -20.61 7.33 0.18
N GLN A 100 -20.79 8.56 0.67
CA GLN A 100 -19.76 9.61 0.66
C GLN A 100 -18.53 9.23 1.49
N SER A 101 -18.71 8.65 2.67
CA SER A 101 -17.59 8.23 3.52
C SER A 101 -16.85 7.04 2.92
N LYS A 102 -17.58 6.09 2.31
CA LYS A 102 -16.99 4.97 1.56
C LYS A 102 -16.21 5.46 0.32
N ALA A 103 -16.75 6.44 -0.42
CA ALA A 103 -16.07 7.05 -1.57
C ALA A 103 -14.77 7.74 -1.13
N TRP A 104 -14.82 8.50 -0.03
CA TRP A 104 -13.65 9.17 0.54
C TRP A 104 -12.56 8.21 1.01
N ILE A 105 -12.94 7.10 1.68
CA ILE A 105 -11.98 6.03 2.05
C ILE A 105 -11.32 5.46 0.80
N LEU A 106 -12.12 5.20 -0.23
CA LEU A 106 -11.67 4.59 -1.46
C LEU A 106 -10.67 5.50 -2.19
N GLU A 107 -10.99 6.78 -2.36
CA GLU A 107 -10.14 7.80 -2.99
C GLU A 107 -8.77 7.90 -2.29
N ARG A 108 -8.76 8.01 -0.95
CA ARG A 108 -7.51 8.17 -0.19
C ARG A 108 -6.66 6.92 -0.14
N LYS A 109 -7.27 5.73 -0.15
CA LYS A 109 -6.56 4.46 -0.07
C LYS A 109 -6.10 3.96 -1.44
N PHE A 110 -6.89 4.22 -2.48
CA PHE A 110 -6.66 3.79 -3.85
C PHE A 110 -6.56 5.03 -4.75
N SER A 111 -5.37 5.65 -4.76
CA SER A 111 -5.09 6.91 -5.46
C SER A 111 -5.48 6.91 -6.95
N GLU A 112 -5.50 5.74 -7.58
CA GLU A 112 -5.92 5.56 -8.96
C GLU A 112 -7.42 5.83 -9.19
N TRP A 113 -8.23 5.87 -8.13
CA TRP A 113 -9.66 6.17 -8.17
C TRP A 113 -10.00 7.56 -7.65
N ASN A 114 -8.99 8.38 -7.32
CA ASN A 114 -9.21 9.80 -7.14
C ASN A 114 -9.85 10.34 -8.41
N LEU A 115 -11.08 10.86 -8.28
CA LEU A 115 -11.72 11.63 -9.33
C LEU A 115 -10.82 12.84 -9.60
N LYS A 116 -10.01 12.75 -10.67
CA LYS A 116 -9.25 13.90 -11.14
C LYS A 116 -10.28 14.93 -11.56
N THR A 117 -10.30 16.07 -10.87
CA THR A 117 -11.06 17.22 -11.34
C THR A 117 -10.47 17.60 -12.69
N ILE A 118 -11.19 17.27 -13.78
CA ILE A 118 -10.86 17.79 -15.10
C ILE A 118 -11.36 19.23 -15.08
N SER A 119 -10.45 20.15 -14.75
CA SER A 119 -10.74 21.58 -14.85
C SER A 119 -10.45 22.01 -16.29
N GLU A 120 -11.50 22.20 -17.09
CA GLU A 120 -11.37 22.94 -18.34
C GLU A 120 -11.16 24.41 -17.98
N THR A 121 -9.94 24.89 -18.17
CA THR A 121 -9.67 26.32 -18.09
C THR A 121 -9.97 26.89 -19.46
N ASP A 122 -11.08 27.60 -19.58
CA ASP A 122 -11.38 28.35 -20.80
C ASP A 122 -10.38 29.51 -20.91
N ILE A 123 -9.37 29.33 -21.77
CA ILE A 123 -8.33 30.33 -22.03
C ILE A 123 -8.83 31.40 -23.01
N THR A 124 -10.12 31.44 -23.34
CA THR A 124 -10.70 32.55 -24.09
C THR A 124 -10.86 33.76 -23.18
N THR A 125 -9.72 34.44 -22.96
CA THR A 125 -9.74 35.88 -22.68
C THR A 125 -10.66 36.52 -23.70
N LYS A 126 -11.65 37.27 -23.22
CA LYS A 126 -12.40 38.21 -24.06
C LYS A 126 -11.39 39.13 -24.78
N GLY A 127 -11.00 38.75 -25.98
CA GLY A 127 -10.40 39.60 -27.01
C GLY A 127 -8.93 40.02 -26.87
N LYS A 128 -8.05 39.35 -26.12
CA LYS A 128 -6.60 39.58 -26.26
C LYS A 128 -5.79 38.27 -26.28
N PRO A 129 -4.98 38.02 -27.33
CA PRO A 129 -4.11 36.85 -27.37
C PRO A 129 -3.07 36.93 -26.24
N LEU A 130 -2.73 35.77 -25.67
CA LEU A 130 -1.57 35.65 -24.79
C LEU A 130 -0.33 36.04 -25.60
N ASN A 131 0.37 37.09 -25.17
CA ASN A 131 1.62 37.48 -25.81
C ASN A 131 2.68 36.42 -25.50
N SER A 132 3.08 35.66 -26.51
CA SER A 132 3.99 34.51 -26.38
C SER A 132 5.47 34.90 -26.31
N ASP A 133 5.79 36.14 -25.97
CA ASP A 133 7.17 36.61 -25.85
C ASP A 133 7.73 36.27 -24.46
N ILE A 134 7.94 34.98 -24.21
CA ILE A 134 8.90 34.55 -23.18
C ILE A 134 10.27 34.63 -23.85
N THR A 135 10.92 35.79 -23.80
CA THR A 135 12.35 35.88 -24.06
C THR A 135 13.06 35.13 -22.94
N ILE A 136 13.48 33.89 -23.21
CA ILE A 136 14.40 33.18 -22.34
C ILE A 136 15.76 33.85 -22.51
N THR A 137 16.08 34.80 -21.63
CA THR A 137 17.46 35.29 -21.51
C THR A 137 18.28 34.17 -20.86
N TYR A 138 19.01 33.44 -21.69
CA TYR A 138 20.12 32.60 -21.24
C TYR A 138 21.27 33.53 -20.85
N ASP A 139 21.22 34.08 -19.64
CA ASP A 139 22.42 34.69 -19.08
C ASP A 139 23.41 33.58 -18.74
N ALA A 140 24.46 33.57 -19.56
CA ALA A 140 25.67 32.78 -19.52
C ALA A 140 26.05 32.24 -18.14
N ILE A 141 25.84 30.94 -17.95
CA ILE A 141 26.70 30.15 -17.08
C ILE A 141 27.90 29.73 -17.94
N ASN A 142 29.08 30.23 -17.53
CA ASN A 142 30.45 29.90 -17.96
C ASN A 142 31.11 30.83 -19.00
N ASN A 143 31.98 31.72 -18.52
CA ASN A 143 33.43 31.47 -18.64
C ASN A 143 34.25 32.47 -17.78
N GLU A 144 35.26 31.89 -17.14
CA GLU A 144 36.37 32.43 -16.32
C GLU A 144 36.15 32.63 -14.81
#